data_AF-A0A9K3NLE8-F1
#
_entry.id   AF-A0A9K3NLE8-F1
#
_cell.length_a   1.000
_cell.length_b   1.000
_cell.length_c   1.000
_cell.angle_alpha   90.00
_cell.angle_beta   90.00
_cell.angle_gamma   90.00
#
_symmetry.space_group_name_H-M   'P 1'
#
loop_
_entity.id
_entity.type
_entity.pdbx_description
1 polymer ?
#
loop_
_entity_poly.entity_id
_entity_poly.type
_entity_poly.pdbx_seq_one_letter_code
_entity_poly.pdbx_strand_id
1 'polypeptide(L)'
;MVPTIQGSSGKSIEGLEESGAEEIYVPNWGVKVGDSFKDPAVCADVLANFAPPGVRDAISEMEGDHFISRLMLSSCNLSTLLAEGVTRFHKGMQEYEEFMKKKDKMKASITSMKKEIDGFAKKEEAWVKKMHEVTSRHEVEVEGLKKELEALKVREKTSLEE
;
A
#
# COMPACT_ATOMS: atom_id res chain seq x y z
N MET A 1 25.36 19.58 -17.51
CA MET A 1 24.29 18.59 -17.30
C MET A 1 23.71 18.88 -15.92
N VAL A 2 22.55 19.53 -15.87
CA VAL A 2 21.88 19.92 -14.62
C VAL A 2 20.59 19.08 -14.54
N PRO A 3 20.28 18.43 -13.41
CA PRO A 3 19.08 17.61 -13.34
C PRO A 3 17.85 18.52 -13.33
N THR A 4 16.95 18.30 -14.30
CA THR A 4 15.61 18.86 -14.32
C THR A 4 14.84 18.29 -13.14
N ILE A 5 14.54 19.11 -12.14
CA ILE A 5 13.60 18.75 -11.08
C ILE A 5 12.21 18.81 -11.71
N GLN A 6 11.72 17.63 -12.06
CA GLN A 6 10.41 17.37 -12.60
C GLN A 6 9.35 17.90 -11.63
N GLY A 7 8.63 18.94 -12.05
CA GLY A 7 7.47 19.44 -11.33
C GLY A 7 6.50 18.31 -11.05
N SER A 8 6.03 18.24 -9.81
CA SER A 8 5.04 17.27 -9.35
C SER A 8 3.81 17.36 -10.24
N SER A 9 3.65 16.38 -11.12
CA SER A 9 2.42 16.16 -11.88
C SER A 9 1.35 15.77 -10.87
N GLY A 10 0.53 16.73 -10.46
CA GLY A 10 -0.70 16.48 -9.72
C GLY A 10 -1.54 15.49 -10.52
N LYS A 11 -1.57 14.25 -10.05
CA LYS A 11 -2.34 13.17 -10.66
C LYS A 11 -3.81 13.52 -10.45
N SER A 12 -4.51 13.83 -11.54
CA SER A 12 -5.96 14.06 -11.55
C SER A 12 -6.65 12.90 -10.85
N ILE A 13 -7.30 13.20 -9.72
CA ILE A 13 -8.28 12.31 -9.12
C ILE A 13 -9.60 12.67 -9.81
N GLU A 14 -9.98 11.87 -10.80
CA GLU A 14 -11.34 11.85 -11.33
C GLU A 14 -12.29 11.48 -10.19
N GLY A 15 -13.22 12.39 -9.87
CA GLY A 15 -14.28 12.13 -8.91
C GLY A 15 -14.48 13.22 -7.86
N LEU A 16 -14.57 14.49 -8.27
CA LEU A 16 -15.32 15.48 -7.51
C LEU A 16 -15.72 16.65 -8.42
N GLU A 17 -16.75 16.44 -9.24
CA GLU A 17 -17.46 17.57 -9.81
C GLU A 17 -18.49 18.08 -8.80
N GLU A 18 -18.54 19.42 -8.72
CA GLU A 18 -19.60 20.28 -8.20
C GLU A 18 -19.68 20.58 -6.70
N SER A 19 -18.98 21.65 -6.31
CA SER A 19 -19.63 22.88 -5.82
C SER A 19 -18.56 23.93 -5.47
N GLY A 20 -18.27 24.85 -6.40
CA GLY A 20 -17.48 26.06 -6.09
C GLY A 20 -15.97 25.84 -5.92
N ALA A 21 -15.34 25.07 -6.82
CA ALA A 21 -13.89 24.96 -6.86
C ALA A 21 -13.29 26.35 -7.21
N GLU A 22 -12.94 27.13 -6.19
CA GLU A 22 -11.95 28.20 -6.35
C GLU A 22 -10.73 27.55 -6.99
N GLU A 23 -10.43 27.90 -8.25
CA GLU A 23 -9.18 27.55 -8.88
C GLU A 23 -8.05 27.95 -7.93
N ILE A 24 -7.32 26.94 -7.41
CA ILE A 24 -6.20 27.18 -6.52
C ILE A 24 -5.18 27.98 -7.31
N TYR A 25 -5.06 29.27 -7.02
CA TYR A 25 -4.08 30.13 -7.67
C TYR A 25 -2.67 29.64 -7.33
N VAL A 26 -1.92 29.22 -8.36
CA VAL A 26 -0.51 28.84 -8.27
C VAL A 26 0.32 30.01 -8.80
N PRO A 27 1.12 30.69 -7.95
CA PRO A 27 1.98 31.78 -8.40
C PRO A 27 3.01 31.29 -9.43
N ASN A 28 3.15 32.01 -10.55
CA ASN A 28 4.15 31.72 -11.57
C ASN A 28 5.41 32.55 -11.33
N TRP A 29 6.13 32.27 -10.24
CA TRP A 29 7.37 32.97 -9.92
C TRP A 29 8.48 32.60 -10.91
N GLY A 30 9.08 33.60 -11.55
CA GLY A 30 10.27 33.46 -12.39
C GLY A 30 11.59 33.37 -11.59
N VAL A 31 11.51 33.55 -10.27
CA VAL A 31 12.66 33.57 -9.34
C VAL A 31 13.29 32.19 -9.17
N LYS A 32 14.62 32.16 -9.15
CA LYS A 32 15.45 30.96 -9.01
C LYS A 32 16.27 30.97 -7.72
N VAL A 33 16.72 29.76 -7.33
CA VAL A 33 17.64 29.59 -6.20
C VAL A 33 18.97 30.26 -6.54
N GLY A 34 19.27 31.38 -5.86
CA GLY A 34 20.47 32.21 -6.09
C GLY A 34 20.15 33.66 -6.47
N ASP A 35 18.90 33.97 -6.82
CA ASP A 35 18.46 35.33 -7.11
C ASP A 35 18.50 36.21 -5.85
N SER A 36 18.84 37.48 -6.03
CA SER A 36 18.96 38.44 -4.94
C SER A 36 17.79 39.40 -4.94
N PHE A 37 17.17 39.61 -3.77
CA PHE A 37 16.19 40.70 -3.56
C PHE A 37 16.81 42.12 -3.66
N LYS A 38 18.11 42.23 -3.95
CA LYS A 38 18.72 43.50 -4.36
C LYS A 38 18.47 43.81 -5.84
N ASP A 39 18.10 42.83 -6.65
CA ASP A 39 17.70 43.04 -8.05
C ASP A 39 16.24 43.52 -8.10
N PRO A 40 15.98 44.74 -8.62
CA PRO A 40 14.63 45.26 -8.76
C PRO A 40 13.71 44.39 -9.61
N ALA A 41 14.23 43.67 -10.61
CA ALA A 41 13.43 42.81 -11.47
C ALA A 41 12.90 41.58 -10.71
N VAL A 42 13.72 41.02 -9.83
CA VAL A 42 13.33 39.91 -8.93
C VAL A 42 12.24 40.39 -7.95
N CYS A 43 12.41 41.58 -7.37
CA CYS A 43 11.40 42.17 -6.49
C CYS A 43 10.08 42.43 -7.22
N ALA A 44 10.13 42.96 -8.44
CA ALA A 44 8.94 43.21 -9.25
C ALA A 44 8.20 41.92 -9.60
N ASP A 45 8.91 40.85 -9.97
CA ASP A 45 8.31 39.54 -10.28
C ASP A 45 7.60 38.90 -9.07
N VAL A 46 8.24 38.97 -7.90
CA VAL A 46 7.66 38.48 -6.63
C VAL A 46 6.42 39.27 -6.28
N LEU A 47 6.49 40.61 -6.33
CA LEU A 47 5.35 41.49 -6.03
C LEU A 47 4.20 41.26 -7.02
N ALA A 48 4.52 41.10 -8.30
CA ALA A 48 3.55 40.83 -9.36
C ALA A 48 2.88 39.45 -9.23
N ASN A 49 3.32 38.57 -8.33
CA ASN A 49 2.73 37.27 -8.11
C ASN A 49 2.36 37.00 -6.64
N PHE A 50 2.49 38.03 -5.79
CA PHE A 50 2.26 37.95 -4.35
C PHE A 50 0.81 37.59 -3.99
N ALA A 51 -0.14 38.00 -4.83
CA ALA A 51 -1.56 37.69 -4.67
C ALA A 51 -2.19 37.24 -5.99
N PRO A 52 -3.31 36.47 -5.97
CA PRO A 52 -4.08 36.15 -7.16
C PRO A 52 -4.54 37.41 -7.90
N PRO A 53 -4.54 37.43 -9.26
CA PRO A 53 -4.94 38.61 -10.03
C PRO A 53 -6.27 39.21 -9.60
N GLY A 54 -7.28 38.37 -9.31
CA GLY A 54 -8.63 38.80 -8.93
C GLY A 54 -8.73 39.57 -7.61
N VAL A 55 -7.67 39.60 -6.78
CA VAL A 55 -7.66 40.33 -5.50
C VAL A 55 -6.62 41.45 -5.46
N ARG A 56 -5.80 41.64 -6.50
CA ARG A 56 -4.68 42.60 -6.49
C ARG A 56 -5.15 44.05 -6.39
N ASP A 57 -6.13 44.42 -7.20
CA ASP A 57 -6.63 45.80 -7.23
C ASP A 57 -7.25 46.18 -5.88
N ALA A 58 -8.05 45.27 -5.32
CA ALA A 58 -8.63 45.43 -3.98
C ALA A 58 -7.57 45.54 -2.87
N ILE A 59 -6.40 44.92 -3.04
CA ILE A 59 -5.27 45.07 -2.12
C ILE A 59 -4.56 46.41 -2.33
N SER A 60 -4.37 46.84 -3.58
CA SER A 60 -3.67 48.07 -3.93
C SER A 60 -4.45 49.33 -3.51
N GLU A 61 -5.78 49.26 -3.48
CA GLU A 61 -6.65 50.37 -3.05
C GLU A 61 -6.86 50.41 -1.52
N MET A 62 -6.32 49.43 -0.79
CA MET A 62 -6.54 49.29 0.65
C MET A 62 -5.76 50.34 1.45
N GLU A 63 -6.43 51.05 2.35
CA GLU A 63 -5.76 51.99 3.26
C GLU A 63 -4.75 51.26 4.16
N GLY A 64 -3.61 51.91 4.44
CA GLY A 64 -2.47 51.29 5.11
C GLY A 64 -2.80 50.60 6.43
N ASP A 65 -3.61 51.22 7.29
CA ASP A 65 -4.01 50.66 8.58
C ASP A 65 -4.90 49.41 8.43
N HIS A 66 -5.78 49.40 7.42
CA HIS A 66 -6.63 48.26 7.10
C HIS A 66 -5.83 47.12 6.46
N PHE A 67 -4.86 47.46 5.59
CA PHE A 67 -3.93 46.50 5.02
C PHE A 67 -3.08 45.81 6.09
N ILE A 68 -2.49 46.57 7.02
CA ILE A 68 -1.71 46.04 8.14
C ILE A 68 -2.58 45.14 9.02
N SER A 69 -3.79 45.57 9.36
CA SER A 69 -4.73 44.77 10.15
C SER A 69 -5.06 43.43 9.48
N ARG A 70 -5.29 43.45 8.16
CA ARG A 70 -5.57 42.24 7.36
C ARG A 70 -4.35 41.32 7.26
N LEU A 71 -3.15 41.88 7.10
CA LEU A 71 -1.90 41.13 7.05
C LEU A 71 -1.60 40.43 8.39
N MET A 72 -1.82 41.14 9.51
CA MET A 72 -1.67 40.57 10.85
C MET A 72 -2.65 39.42 11.08
N LEU A 73 -3.92 39.61 10.72
CA LEU A 73 -4.94 38.55 10.84
C LEU A 73 -4.60 37.34 9.97
N SER A 74 -4.15 37.55 8.73
CA SER A 74 -3.71 36.49 7.83
C SER A 74 -2.51 35.72 8.38
N SER A 75 -1.56 36.41 9.02
CA SER A 75 -0.37 35.78 9.63
C SER A 75 -0.75 34.91 10.84
N CYS A 76 -1.71 35.36 11.65
CA CYS A 76 -2.27 34.57 12.74
C CYS A 76 -2.98 33.31 12.19
N ASN A 77 -3.79 33.47 11.14
CA ASN A 77 -4.47 32.34 10.48
C ASN A 77 -3.50 31.35 9.84
N LEU A 78 -2.38 31.82 9.27
CA LEU A 78 -1.34 30.92 8.75
C LEU A 78 -0.72 30.10 9.89
N SER A 79 -0.50 30.73 11.06
CA SER A 79 0.05 30.05 12.23
C SER A 79 -0.91 28.96 12.76
N THR A 80 -2.22 29.19 12.72
CA THR A 80 -3.20 28.16 13.11
C THR A 80 -3.25 27.01 12.11
N LEU A 81 -3.19 27.29 10.80
CA LEU A 81 -3.11 26.26 9.77
C LEU A 81 -1.82 25.42 9.89
N LEU A 82 -0.71 26.03 10.27
CA LEU A 82 0.54 25.30 10.53
C LEU A 82 0.38 24.34 11.72
N ALA A 83 -0.24 24.78 12.81
CA ALA A 83 -0.50 23.93 13.97
C ALA A 83 -1.40 22.74 13.60
N GLU A 84 -2.50 22.97 12.88
CA GLU A 84 -3.35 21.90 12.36
C GLU A 84 -2.60 20.94 11.44
N GLY A 85 -1.76 21.48 10.55
CA GLY A 85 -0.90 20.69 9.67
C GLY A 85 0.04 19.76 10.44
N VAL A 86 0.71 20.28 11.48
CA VAL A 86 1.58 19.50 12.36
C VAL A 86 0.80 18.42 13.10
N THR A 87 -0.39 18.72 13.62
CA THR A 87 -1.23 17.73 14.29
C THR A 87 -1.66 16.61 13.34
N ARG A 88 -2.11 16.94 12.12
CA ARG A 88 -2.49 15.93 11.11
C ARG A 88 -1.30 15.08 10.69
N PHE A 89 -0.13 15.69 10.49
CA PHE A 89 1.10 14.97 10.19
C PHE A 89 1.50 14.01 11.32
N HIS A 90 1.44 14.48 12.57
CA HIS A 90 1.73 13.65 13.74
C HIS A 90 0.79 12.44 13.83
N LYS A 91 -0.51 12.66 13.63
CA LYS A 91 -1.50 11.57 13.57
C LYS A 91 -1.18 10.57 12.46
N GLY A 92 -0.88 11.04 11.25
CA GLY A 92 -0.48 10.18 10.13
C GLY A 92 0.78 9.36 10.43
N MET A 93 1.75 9.93 11.15
CA MET A 93 2.94 9.20 11.58
C MET A 93 2.63 8.10 12.61
N GLN A 94 1.71 8.33 13.54
CA GLN A 94 1.26 7.31 14.49
C GLN A 94 0.57 6.15 13.76
N GLU A 95 -0.36 6.46 12.85
CA GLU A 95 -1.07 5.46 12.04
C GLU A 95 -0.09 4.63 11.19
N TYR A 96 0.94 5.27 10.63
CA TYR A 96 1.99 4.60 9.89
C TYR A 96 2.82 3.64 10.77
N GLU A 97 3.17 4.05 11.99
CA GLU A 97 3.88 3.19 12.94
C GLU A 97 3.05 1.96 13.35
N GLU A 98 1.75 2.14 13.60
CA GLU A 98 0.82 1.05 13.89
C GLU A 98 0.69 0.08 12.71
N PHE A 99 0.58 0.61 11.50
CA PHE A 99 0.55 -0.19 10.28
C PHE A 99 1.82 -1.02 10.13
N MET A 100 2.99 -0.43 10.39
CA MET A 100 4.28 -1.13 10.35
C MET A 100 4.33 -2.29 11.35
N LYS A 101 3.88 -2.07 12.60
CA LYS A 101 3.78 -3.14 13.61
C LYS A 101 2.84 -4.27 13.16
N LYS A 102 1.69 -3.93 12.57
CA LYS A 102 0.72 -4.91 12.03
C LYS A 102 1.33 -5.71 10.87
N LYS A 103 2.05 -5.05 9.97
CA LYS A 103 2.76 -5.69 8.84
C LYS A 103 3.80 -6.70 9.35
N ASP A 104 4.58 -6.35 10.36
CA ASP A 104 5.60 -7.23 10.92
C ASP A 104 4.98 -8.46 11.60
N LYS A 105 3.87 -8.26 12.36
CA LYS A 105 3.09 -9.38 12.92
C LYS A 105 2.54 -10.30 11.83
N MET A 106 2.04 -9.73 10.73
CA MET A 106 1.51 -10.51 9.61
C MET A 106 2.62 -11.30 8.90
N LYS A 107 3.81 -10.71 8.72
CA LYS A 107 4.99 -11.40 8.17
C LYS A 107 5.42 -12.58 9.04
N ALA A 108 5.41 -12.42 10.37
CA ALA A 108 5.70 -13.51 11.30
C ALA A 108 4.65 -14.63 11.19
N SER A 109 3.36 -14.29 11.12
CA SER A 109 2.28 -15.26 10.94
C SER A 109 2.40 -16.05 9.63
N ILE A 110 2.70 -15.37 8.51
CA ILE A 110 2.95 -16.02 7.22
C ILE A 110 4.12 -17.01 7.30
N THR A 111 5.19 -16.63 8.00
CA THR A 111 6.35 -17.51 8.18
C THR A 111 6.00 -18.75 8.99
N SER A 112 5.16 -18.62 10.03
CA SER A 112 4.64 -19.75 10.81
C SER A 112 3.77 -20.67 9.95
N MET A 113 2.80 -20.11 9.22
CA MET A 113 1.92 -20.89 8.34
C MET A 113 2.71 -21.64 7.27
N LYS A 114 3.76 -21.02 6.69
CA LYS A 114 4.62 -21.69 5.73
C LYS A 114 5.32 -22.91 6.34
N LYS A 115 5.82 -22.79 7.58
CA LYS A 115 6.42 -23.91 8.31
C LYS A 115 5.41 -25.02 8.61
N GLU A 116 4.18 -24.67 8.92
CA GLU A 116 3.09 -25.63 9.13
C GLU A 116 2.74 -26.38 7.84
N ILE A 117 2.64 -25.67 6.71
CA ILE A 117 2.42 -26.25 5.37
C ILE A 117 3.53 -27.23 5.01
N ASP A 118 4.80 -26.84 5.19
CA ASP A 118 5.94 -27.74 4.96
C ASP A 118 5.87 -28.99 5.86
N GLY A 119 5.38 -28.82 7.10
CA GLY A 119 5.13 -29.91 8.04
C GLY A 119 4.00 -30.85 7.58
N PHE A 120 2.91 -30.31 7.05
CA PHE A 120 1.81 -31.09 6.49
C PHE A 120 2.24 -31.85 5.23
N ALA A 121 2.99 -31.22 4.33
CA ALA A 121 3.51 -31.87 3.11
C ALA A 121 4.38 -33.10 3.44
N LYS A 122 5.26 -33.01 4.45
CA LYS A 122 6.06 -34.16 4.90
C LYS A 122 5.21 -35.28 5.50
N LYS A 123 4.17 -34.94 6.26
CA LYS A 123 3.24 -35.93 6.81
C LYS A 123 2.45 -36.61 5.69
N GLU A 124 1.96 -35.85 4.72
CA GLU A 124 1.25 -36.36 3.54
C GLU A 124 2.14 -37.35 2.77
N GLU A 125 3.39 -37.01 2.48
CA GLU A 125 4.34 -37.92 1.81
C GLU A 125 4.51 -39.23 2.59
N ALA A 126 4.64 -39.16 3.93
CA ALA A 126 4.76 -40.34 4.77
C ALA A 126 3.47 -41.19 4.79
N TRP A 127 2.30 -40.55 4.78
CA TRP A 127 1.01 -41.24 4.69
C TRP A 127 0.83 -41.94 3.34
N VAL A 128 1.20 -41.28 2.24
CA VAL A 128 1.16 -41.87 0.89
C VAL A 128 2.05 -43.11 0.81
N LYS A 129 3.27 -43.06 1.37
CA LYS A 129 4.17 -44.23 1.42
C LYS A 129 3.57 -45.40 2.21
N LYS A 130 3.03 -45.13 3.40
CA LYS A 130 2.35 -46.15 4.22
C LYS A 130 1.12 -46.73 3.51
N MET A 131 0.34 -45.89 2.85
CA MET A 131 -0.82 -46.32 2.08
C MET A 131 -0.39 -47.27 0.96
N HIS A 132 0.65 -46.91 0.22
CA HIS A 132 1.19 -47.78 -0.83
C HIS A 132 1.69 -49.13 -0.28
N GLU A 133 2.39 -49.14 0.86
CA GLU A 133 2.84 -50.37 1.50
C GLU A 133 1.66 -51.29 1.91
N VAL A 134 0.61 -50.70 2.49
CA VAL A 134 -0.61 -51.44 2.86
C VAL A 134 -1.33 -51.96 1.62
N THR A 135 -1.46 -51.16 0.55
CA THR A 135 -2.06 -51.59 -0.71
C THR A 135 -1.31 -52.78 -1.31
N SER A 136 0.02 -52.71 -1.41
CA SER A 136 0.83 -53.80 -1.94
C SER A 136 0.72 -55.08 -1.10
N ARG A 137 0.69 -54.95 0.23
CA ARG A 137 0.49 -56.10 1.14
C ARG A 137 -0.88 -56.75 0.93
N HIS A 138 -1.92 -55.92 0.82
CA HIS A 138 -3.28 -56.39 0.57
C HIS A 138 -3.41 -57.11 -0.77
N GLU A 139 -2.77 -56.61 -1.83
CA GLU A 139 -2.74 -57.28 -3.14
C GLU A 139 -2.12 -58.69 -3.05
N VAL A 140 -0.99 -58.83 -2.34
CA VAL A 140 -0.33 -60.13 -2.13
C VAL A 140 -1.21 -61.09 -1.31
N GLU A 141 -1.85 -60.61 -0.24
CA GLU A 141 -2.76 -61.43 0.58
C GLU A 141 -3.98 -61.90 -0.23
N VAL A 142 -4.58 -61.04 -1.05
CA VAL A 142 -5.71 -61.39 -1.92
C VAL A 142 -5.29 -62.39 -2.99
N GLU A 143 -4.12 -62.22 -3.61
CA GLU A 143 -3.61 -63.18 -4.59
C GLU A 143 -3.31 -64.54 -3.94
N GLY A 144 -2.75 -64.54 -2.73
CA GLY A 144 -2.53 -65.75 -1.93
C GLY A 144 -3.81 -66.50 -1.63
N LEU A 145 -4.82 -65.81 -1.10
CA LEU A 145 -6.14 -66.39 -0.81
C LEU A 145 -6.84 -66.91 -2.09
N LYS A 146 -6.69 -66.20 -3.21
CA LYS A 146 -7.24 -66.66 -4.51
C LYS A 146 -6.59 -67.97 -4.95
N LYS A 147 -5.27 -68.12 -4.80
CA LYS A 147 -4.55 -69.37 -5.11
C LYS A 147 -4.99 -70.51 -4.18
N GLU A 148 -5.16 -70.25 -2.89
CA GLU A 148 -5.67 -71.24 -1.93
C GLU A 148 -7.09 -71.72 -2.27
N LEU A 149 -7.97 -70.79 -2.64
CA LEU A 149 -9.33 -71.10 -3.06
C LEU A 149 -9.36 -72.02 -4.30
N GLU A 150 -8.57 -71.71 -5.32
CA GLU A 150 -8.47 -72.56 -6.52
C GLU A 150 -7.89 -73.94 -6.18
N ALA A 151 -6.90 -74.02 -5.30
CA ALA A 151 -6.33 -75.30 -4.87
C ALA A 151 -7.33 -76.17 -4.10
N LEU A 152 -8.16 -75.57 -3.24
CA LEU A 152 -9.25 -76.27 -2.55
C LEU A 152 -10.32 -76.74 -3.53
N LYS A 153 -10.71 -75.90 -4.48
CA LYS A 153 -11.70 -76.24 -5.52
C LYS A 153 -11.25 -77.40 -6.40
N VAL A 154 -9.95 -77.47 -6.75
CA VAL A 154 -9.38 -78.61 -7.46
C VAL A 154 -9.45 -79.86 -6.60
N ARG A 155 -9.02 -79.78 -5.33
CA ARG A 155 -9.07 -80.92 -4.38
C ARG A 155 -10.48 -81.48 -4.19
N GLU A 156 -11.47 -80.62 -4.02
CA GLU A 156 -12.86 -81.02 -3.86
C GLU A 156 -13.37 -81.76 -5.11
N LYS A 157 -13.03 -81.28 -6.30
CA LYS A 157 -13.38 -81.96 -7.57
C LYS A 157 -12.72 -83.34 -7.69
N THR A 158 -11.43 -83.48 -7.38
CA THR A 158 -10.77 -84.79 -7.42
C THR A 158 -11.37 -85.77 -6.42
N SER A 159 -11.81 -85.31 -5.25
CA SER A 159 -12.48 -86.17 -4.25
C SER A 159 -13.92 -86.55 -4.58
N LEU A 160 -14.53 -85.95 -5.61
CA LEU A 160 -15.89 -86.28 -6.09
C LEU A 160 -15.87 -87.23 -7.31
N GLU A 161 -14.71 -87.46 -7.91
CA GLU A 161 -14.52 -88.33 -9.09
C GLU A 161 -13.89 -89.70 -8.74
N GLU A 162 -13.51 -89.95 -7.48
CA GLU A 162 -13.13 -91.26 -6.91
C GLU A 162 -14.31 -91.96 -6.22
#